data_AF-W7Z5K3-F1
#
_entry.id   AF-W7Z5K3-F1
#
_cell.length_a   1.000
_cell.length_b   1.000
_cell.length_c   1.000
_cell.angle_alpha   90.00
_cell.angle_beta   90.00
_cell.angle_gamma   90.00
#
_symmetry.space_group_name_H-M   'P 1'
#
loop_
_entity.id
_entity.type
_entity.pdbx_description
1 polymer ?
#
loop_
_entity_poly.entity_id
_entity_poly.type
_entity_poly.pdbx_seq_one_letter_code
_entity_poly.pdbx_strand_id
1 'polypeptide(L)'
;MERYPFTYDPTRPFIAQVGEWVADVFYDILPEAGFEVRDEQIYMAFQLEKAFAEKKTIFAEAGVGTGKTLVYLLYSICYARYTRKPAIIACADESLIEQLVKPEGILRSLLIT
;
A
#
# COMPACT_ATOMS: atom_id res chain seq x y z
N MET A 1 -7.65 -12.22 14.93
CA MET A 1 -7.63 -11.02 14.09
C MET A 1 -6.21 -10.52 14.09
N GLU A 2 -5.50 -10.75 12.98
CA GLU A 2 -4.07 -10.45 12.90
C GLU A 2 -3.86 -8.95 12.69
N ARG A 3 -2.78 -8.39 13.26
CA ARG A 3 -2.53 -6.94 13.19
C ARG A 3 -2.14 -6.50 11.78
N TYR A 4 -1.52 -7.40 11.02
CA TYR A 4 -0.97 -7.15 9.70
C TYR A 4 -1.52 -8.19 8.71
N PRO A 5 -1.61 -7.86 7.42
CA PRO A 5 -2.08 -8.79 6.38
C PRO A 5 -1.01 -9.82 5.97
N PHE A 6 0.04 -9.97 6.78
CA PHE A 6 1.17 -10.88 6.60
C PHE A 6 1.66 -11.36 7.96
N THR A 7 2.36 -12.50 7.97
CA THR A 7 3.01 -13.02 9.18
C THR A 7 4.16 -12.10 9.59
N TYR A 8 4.00 -11.43 10.74
CA TYR A 8 5.01 -10.49 11.24
C TYR A 8 6.10 -11.18 12.06
N ASP A 9 7.34 -11.02 11.62
CA ASP A 9 8.54 -11.41 12.34
C ASP A 9 9.22 -10.18 12.97
N PRO A 10 9.23 -10.04 14.30
CA PRO A 10 9.84 -8.89 14.98
C PRO A 10 11.37 -8.84 14.88
N THR A 11 12.03 -9.91 14.42
CA THR A 11 13.48 -9.95 14.24
C THR A 11 13.94 -9.29 12.93
N ARG A 12 13.01 -9.06 12.01
CA ARG A 12 13.27 -8.47 10.68
C ARG A 12 12.78 -7.02 10.63
N PRO A 13 13.38 -6.14 9.80
CA PRO A 13 12.87 -4.79 9.60
C PRO A 13 11.41 -4.81 9.14
N PHE A 14 10.55 -4.02 9.80
CA PHE A 14 9.11 -3.99 9.49
C PHE A 14 8.85 -3.57 8.04
N ILE A 15 9.55 -2.56 7.53
CA ILE A 15 9.34 -2.03 6.17
C ILE A 15 9.69 -3.05 5.09
N ALA A 16 10.75 -3.85 5.28
CA ALA A 16 11.12 -4.89 4.33
C ALA A 16 10.01 -5.96 4.23
N GLN A 17 9.41 -6.36 5.35
CA GLN A 17 8.29 -7.30 5.37
C GLN A 17 7.04 -6.72 4.69
N VAL A 18 6.78 -5.41 4.84
CA VAL A 18 5.72 -4.72 4.08
C VAL A 18 6.03 -4.74 2.58
N GLY A 19 7.28 -4.50 2.19
CA GLY A 19 7.71 -4.54 0.79
C GLY A 19 7.52 -5.91 0.15
N GLU A 20 7.89 -6.98 0.86
CA GLU A 20 7.63 -8.37 0.45
C GLU A 20 6.15 -8.64 0.24
N TRP A 21 5.32 -8.30 1.24
CA TRP A 21 3.87 -8.49 1.12
C TRP A 21 3.25 -7.63 -0.01
N VAL A 22 3.71 -6.39 -0.19
CA VAL A 22 3.27 -5.55 -1.31
C VAL A 22 3.67 -6.18 -2.64
N ALA A 23 4.84 -6.81 -2.73
CA ALA A 23 5.24 -7.55 -3.92
C ALA A 23 4.27 -8.72 -4.19
N ASP A 24 3.93 -9.52 -3.18
CA ASP A 24 2.93 -10.60 -3.31
C ASP A 24 1.56 -10.05 -3.79
N VAL A 25 1.14 -8.89 -3.27
CA VAL A 25 -0.10 -8.23 -3.72
C VAL A 25 -0.06 -7.93 -5.21
N PHE A 26 1.02 -7.33 -5.69
CA PHE A 26 1.11 -6.88 -7.09
C PHE A 26 1.54 -7.99 -8.06
N TYR A 27 2.28 -9.00 -7.65
CA TYR A 27 2.74 -10.07 -8.55
C TYR A 27 1.82 -11.29 -8.57
N ASP A 28 1.08 -11.55 -7.48
CA ASP A 28 0.26 -12.75 -7.35
C ASP A 28 -1.22 -12.39 -7.14
N ILE A 29 -1.56 -11.70 -6.05
CA ILE A 29 -2.96 -11.54 -5.61
C ILE A 29 -3.80 -10.74 -6.62
N LEU A 30 -3.27 -9.61 -7.10
CA LEU A 30 -3.97 -8.78 -8.08
C LEU A 30 -4.11 -9.48 -9.45
N PRO A 31 -3.04 -10.04 -10.04
CA PRO A 31 -3.17 -10.84 -11.26
C PRO A 31 -4.14 -12.02 -11.16
N GLU A 32 -4.12 -12.78 -10.06
CA GLU A 32 -5.05 -13.89 -9.81
C GLU A 32 -6.52 -13.43 -9.76
N ALA A 33 -6.76 -12.22 -9.25
CA ALA A 33 -8.07 -11.59 -9.25
C ALA A 33 -8.44 -10.92 -10.60
N GLY A 34 -7.59 -11.05 -11.62
CA GLY A 34 -7.84 -10.52 -12.97
C GLY A 34 -7.48 -9.05 -13.17
N PHE A 35 -6.73 -8.44 -12.24
CA PHE A 35 -6.24 -7.06 -12.39
C PHE A 35 -4.93 -7.02 -13.17
N GLU A 36 -4.80 -6.02 -14.03
CA GLU A 36 -3.56 -5.72 -14.72
C GLU A 36 -2.64 -4.89 -13.83
N VAL A 37 -1.39 -5.35 -13.70
CA VAL A 37 -0.34 -4.67 -12.92
C VAL A 37 0.57 -3.92 -13.87
N ARG A 38 1.02 -2.74 -13.44
CA ARG A 38 1.80 -1.81 -14.26
C ARG A 38 3.14 -1.51 -13.62
N ASP A 39 4.18 -1.40 -14.43
CA ASP A 39 5.56 -1.18 -13.98
C ASP A 39 5.69 0.04 -13.06
N GLU A 40 4.90 1.08 -13.29
CA GLU A 40 5.00 2.29 -12.48
C GLU A 40 4.40 2.12 -11.07
N GLN A 41 3.53 1.12 -10.85
CA GLN A 41 3.09 0.74 -9.50
C GLN A 41 4.25 0.11 -8.73
N ILE A 42 5.00 -0.78 -9.38
CA ILE A 42 6.20 -1.42 -8.82
C ILE A 42 7.29 -0.38 -8.55
N TYR A 43 7.52 0.53 -9.49
CA TYR A 43 8.47 1.63 -9.30
C TYR A 43 8.10 2.50 -8.10
N MET A 44 6.82 2.87 -7.97
CA MET A 44 6.35 3.63 -6.80
C MET A 44 6.51 2.83 -5.49
N ALA A 45 6.25 1.53 -5.51
CA ALA A 45 6.40 0.67 -4.33
C ALA A 45 7.85 0.70 -3.81
N PHE A 46 8.82 0.58 -4.72
CA PHE A 46 10.23 0.66 -4.39
C PHE A 46 10.64 2.04 -3.82
N GLN A 47 10.11 3.13 -4.39
CA GLN A 47 10.38 4.48 -3.87
C GLN A 47 9.82 4.66 -2.46
N LEU A 48 8.59 4.18 -2.21
CA LEU A 48 7.94 4.23 -0.91
C LEU A 48 8.68 3.38 0.13
N GLU A 49 9.07 2.16 -0.22
CA GLU A 49 9.83 1.29 0.68
C GLU A 49 11.05 2.00 1.24
N LYS A 50 11.85 2.60 0.35
CA LYS A 50 13.02 3.41 0.73
C LYS A 50 12.64 4.61 1.59
N ALA A 51 11.59 5.34 1.21
CA ALA A 51 11.10 6.51 1.95
C ALA A 51 10.74 6.17 3.40
N PHE A 52 9.97 5.09 3.59
CA PHE A 52 9.54 4.63 4.90
C PHE A 52 10.70 4.07 5.72
N ALA A 53 11.60 3.29 5.10
CA ALA A 53 12.78 2.74 5.77
C ALA A 53 13.72 3.84 6.27
N GLU A 54 13.95 4.87 5.44
CA GLU A 54 14.84 5.98 5.76
C GLU A 54 14.16 7.12 6.51
N LYS A 55 12.83 7.06 6.71
CA LYS A 55 11.99 8.12 7.29
C LYS A 55 12.17 9.47 6.58
N LYS A 56 12.18 9.45 5.25
CA LYS A 56 12.35 10.63 4.39
C LYS A 56 11.08 10.94 3.62
N THR A 57 10.91 12.21 3.30
CA THR A 57 9.90 12.68 2.34
C THR A 57 10.30 12.29 0.93
N ILE A 58 9.34 11.84 0.12
CA ILE A 58 9.54 11.59 -1.31
C ILE A 58 8.61 12.43 -2.16
N PHE A 59 9.08 12.72 -3.37
CA PHE A 59 8.26 13.21 -4.46
C PHE A 59 8.15 12.09 -5.49
N ALA A 60 6.92 11.62 -5.72
CA ALA A 60 6.64 10.58 -6.70
C ALA A 60 5.67 11.12 -7.73
N GLU A 61 6.05 11.02 -9.01
CA GLU A 61 5.14 11.36 -10.10
C GLU A 61 4.06 10.28 -10.22
N ALA A 62 2.80 10.71 -10.14
CA ALA A 62 1.66 9.84 -10.29
C ALA A 62 0.92 10.15 -11.60
N GLY A 63 1.40 9.57 -12.71
CA GLY A 63 0.66 9.59 -13.98
C GLY A 63 -0.78 9.12 -13.80
N VAL A 64 -1.72 9.81 -14.44
CA VAL A 64 -3.17 9.59 -14.25
C VAL A 64 -3.58 8.17 -14.68
N GLY A 65 -4.51 7.55 -13.94
CA GLY A 65 -5.13 6.28 -14.33
C GLY A 65 -4.28 5.01 -14.14
N THR A 66 -3.12 5.11 -13.50
CA THR A 66 -2.16 3.99 -13.36
C THR A 66 -2.30 3.18 -12.06
N GLY A 67 -3.33 3.42 -11.25
CA GLY A 67 -3.57 2.65 -10.02
C GLY A 67 -2.53 2.82 -8.90
N LYS A 68 -1.72 3.88 -8.96
CA LYS A 68 -0.68 4.21 -7.95
C LYS A 68 -1.23 4.50 -6.55
N THR A 69 -2.50 4.89 -6.47
CA THR A 69 -3.18 5.12 -5.20
C THR A 69 -3.13 3.93 -4.26
N LEU A 70 -3.32 2.72 -4.79
CA LEU A 70 -3.25 1.51 -3.99
C LEU A 70 -1.88 1.35 -3.33
N VAL A 71 -0.80 1.62 -4.06
CA VAL A 71 0.58 1.45 -3.57
C VAL A 71 0.83 2.29 -2.31
N TYR A 72 0.57 3.59 -2.35
CA TYR A 72 0.84 4.44 -1.18
C TYR A 72 -0.11 4.13 -0.01
N LEU A 73 -1.32 3.63 -0.28
CA LEU A 73 -2.26 3.22 0.77
C LEU A 73 -1.77 1.98 1.53
N LEU A 74 -1.31 0.95 0.82
CA LEU A 74 -0.82 -0.27 1.44
C LEU A 74 0.32 0.01 2.42
N TYR A 75 1.31 0.80 1.99
CA TYR A 75 2.39 1.25 2.86
C TYR A 75 1.90 2.13 4.01
N SER A 76 1.06 3.13 3.73
CA SER A 76 0.58 4.07 4.75
C SER A 76 -0.20 3.37 5.86
N ILE A 77 -1.08 2.43 5.52
CA ILE A 77 -1.89 1.70 6.50
C ILE A 77 -1.04 0.74 7.31
N CYS A 78 -0.13 -0.02 6.68
CA CYS A 78 0.78 -0.91 7.40
C CYS A 78 1.65 -0.12 8.38
N TYR A 79 2.20 1.02 7.94
CA TYR A 79 3.02 1.89 8.77
C TYR A 79 2.23 2.57 9.88
N ALA A 80 1.00 3.01 9.62
CA ALA A 80 0.09 3.55 10.62
C ALA A 80 -0.24 2.51 11.71
N ARG A 81 -0.53 1.28 11.31
CA ARG A 81 -0.76 0.15 12.24
C ARG A 81 0.48 -0.17 13.06
N TYR A 82 1.67 -0.14 12.46
CA TYR A 82 2.93 -0.39 13.15
C TYR A 82 3.24 0.68 14.19
N THR A 83 3.18 1.95 13.79
CA THR A 83 3.52 3.11 14.63
C THR A 83 2.41 3.52 15.60
N ARG A 84 1.18 3.01 15.41
CA ARG A 84 -0.04 3.45 16.11
C ARG A 84 -0.31 4.95 15.95
N LYS A 85 0.07 5.51 14.80
CA LYS A 85 -0.20 6.89 14.42
C LYS A 85 -1.11 6.90 13.19
N PRO A 86 -2.06 7.84 13.11
CA PRO A 86 -2.94 7.93 11.94
C PRO A 86 -2.12 8.28 10.69
N ALA A 87 -2.49 7.69 9.55
CA ALA A 87 -2.07 8.16 8.24
C ALA A 87 -3.09 9.20 7.73
N ILE A 88 -2.60 10.33 7.22
CA ILE A 88 -3.43 11.38 6.64
C ILE A 88 -3.20 11.38 5.14
N ILE A 89 -4.28 11.27 4.38
CA ILE A 89 -4.26 11.31 2.91
C ILE A 89 -5.09 12.51 2.50
N ALA A 90 -4.43 13.48 1.86
CA ALA A 90 -5.07 14.67 1.34
C ALA A 90 -5.21 14.51 -0.18
N CYS A 91 -6.44 14.60 -0.67
CA CYS A 91 -6.77 14.53 -2.09
C CYS A 91 -7.49 15.80 -2.51
N ALA A 92 -7.33 16.20 -3.77
CA ALA A 92 -8.01 17.37 -4.32
C ALA A 92 -9.46 17.09 -4.75
N ASP A 93 -9.85 15.81 -4.87
CA ASP A 93 -11.13 15.38 -5.45
C ASP A 93 -11.81 14.31 -4.57
N GLU A 94 -13.12 14.47 -4.34
CA GLU A 94 -13.96 13.60 -3.51
C GLU A 94 -14.20 12.21 -4.14
N SER A 95 -14.20 12.10 -5.46
CA SER A 95 -14.43 10.83 -6.18
C SER A 95 -13.39 9.76 -5.83
N LEU A 96 -12.13 10.16 -5.60
CA LEU A 96 -11.09 9.25 -5.16
C LEU A 96 -11.33 8.78 -3.72
N ILE A 97 -11.80 9.67 -2.84
CA ILE A 97 -12.14 9.33 -1.45
C ILE A 97 -13.27 8.29 -1.44
N GLU A 98 -14.32 8.51 -2.24
CA GLU A 98 -15.45 7.60 -2.35
C GLU A 98 -15.04 6.20 -2.84
N GLN A 99 -14.13 6.10 -3.80
CA GLN A 99 -13.62 4.80 -4.28
C GLN A 99 -12.84 4.03 -3.21
N LEU A 100 -12.16 4.74 -2.31
CA LEU A 100 -11.34 4.14 -1.26
C LEU A 100 -12.16 3.61 -0.08
N VAL A 101 -13.31 4.20 0.20
CA VAL A 101 -14.14 3.88 1.37
C VAL A 101 -15.24 2.85 1.08
N LYS A 102 -15.34 2.33 -0.15
CA LYS A 102 -16.39 1.36 -0.50
C LYS A 102 -16.25 0.06 0.31
N PRO A 103 -17.35 -0.46 0.90
CA PRO A 103 -17.32 -1.70 1.69
C PRO A 103 -16.87 -2.93 0.90
N GLU A 104 -16.94 -2.92 -0.42
CA GLU A 104 -16.54 -4.00 -1.32
C GLU A 104 -15.17 -3.77 -1.95
N GLY A 105 -14.44 -2.72 -1.53
CA GLY A 105 -13.18 -2.33 -2.12
C GLY A 105 -12.03 -3.31 -1.83
N ILE A 106 -11.09 -3.41 -2.78
CA ILE A 106 -9.87 -4.24 -2.69
C ILE A 106 -9.05 -3.95 -1.42
N LEU A 107 -9.05 -2.71 -0.95
CA LEU A 107 -8.37 -2.36 0.31
C LEU A 107 -8.98 -3.09 1.51
N ARG A 108 -10.30 -3.31 1.51
CA ARG A 108 -10.97 -4.02 2.58
C ARG A 108 -10.63 -5.51 2.56
N SER A 109 -10.60 -6.13 1.39
CA SER A 109 -10.21 -7.55 1.27
C SER A 109 -8.74 -7.77 1.63
N LEU A 110 -7.86 -6.83 1.32
CA LEU A 110 -6.43 -6.93 1.63
C LEU A 110 -6.08 -6.61 3.09
N LEU A 111 -6.87 -5.79 3.79
CA LEU A 111 -6.50 -5.24 5.09
C LEU A 111 -7.40 -5.67 6.24
N ILE A 112 -8.53 -6.32 5.97
CA ILE A 112 -9.42 -6.92 6.98
C ILE A 112 -9.30 -8.44 6.88
N THR A 113 -8.32 -8.99 7.60
CA THR A 113 -8.14 -10.40 7.93
C THR A 113 -7.98 -10.58 9.44
#